data_AF-A0A9P4R0L5-F1
#
_entry.id   AF-A0A9P4R0L5-F1
#
_cell.length_a   1.000
_cell.length_b   1.000
_cell.length_c   1.000
_cell.angle_alpha   90.00
_cell.angle_beta   90.00
_cell.angle_gamma   90.00
#
_symmetry.space_group_name_H-M   'P 1'
#
loop_
_entity.id
_entity.type
_entity.pdbx_description
1 polymer ?
#
loop_
_entity_poly.entity_id
_entity_poly.type
_entity_poly.pdbx_seq_one_letter_code
_entity_poly.pdbx_strand_id
1 'polypeptide(L)'
;MHPIQKDLFSRTSGSDFVKLSLGSKCAILNAFWPHLQLDQSEIVEDEYAVFFDFIGKTLQSLYRHAHRFAAQDLDSLLSDVSDMRTNRDMTRGALTLEIQKRYLNTLETDVARSMELAARLWLGLNVCSRHLSIGPRNGRDSLVDWPDTQSLDEMIAAQFKRRGQVSPDNTSLDDSFTAANLKNICRLRIRWTDNLVDHLKLEGPRGQRSLTIYRHKLSLINHRKGPDPTMIPADILDEALRTLDLLFPFGDPNTDAFLDEEGIQFRIVAFAELPRATETDDFYYWRKNLVALSSLLNGPPETIAQTLLDTRNLAQFATLWVAIFGVFLLTILFGILSTVYSVKQYRVAVKSYELSLVLACQQSSAALPQFCFSRR
;
A
#
# COMPACT_ATOMS: atom_id res chain seq x y z
N MET A 1 -2.66 29.16 28.51
CA MET A 1 -1.90 28.38 27.50
C MET A 1 -0.45 28.83 27.62
N HIS A 2 0.46 27.98 28.09
CA HIS A 2 1.89 28.33 28.02
C HIS A 2 2.30 28.25 26.55
N PRO A 3 2.93 29.29 25.97
CA PRO A 3 3.37 29.25 24.59
C PRO A 3 4.36 28.11 24.44
N ILE A 4 4.11 27.21 23.47
CA ILE A 4 5.08 26.19 23.11
C ILE A 4 6.15 26.91 22.30
N GLN A 5 7.06 27.59 23.00
CA GLN A 5 8.17 28.34 22.41
C GLN A 5 9.26 27.37 21.94
N LYS A 6 8.93 26.55 20.96
CA LYS A 6 9.84 25.58 20.34
C LYS A 6 9.85 25.87 18.84
N ASP A 7 11.05 26.00 18.28
CA ASP A 7 11.23 26.17 16.84
C ASP A 7 10.47 25.05 16.10
N LEU A 8 9.54 25.44 15.23
CA LEU A 8 8.69 24.48 14.50
C LEU A 8 9.54 23.52 13.66
N PHE A 9 10.59 24.09 13.04
CA PHE A 9 11.54 23.38 12.21
C PHE A 9 12.86 23.17 12.95
N SER A 10 13.19 21.92 13.26
CA SER A 10 14.47 21.57 13.88
C SER A 10 15.01 20.27 13.30
N ARG A 11 16.31 20.01 13.49
CA ARG A 11 16.91 18.71 13.14
C ARG A 11 16.32 17.56 13.96
N THR A 12 15.67 17.87 15.08
CA THR A 12 15.08 16.92 16.02
C THR A 12 13.56 16.92 15.99
N SER A 13 12.89 17.69 15.12
CA SER A 13 11.41 17.78 15.08
C SER A 13 10.73 16.41 15.08
N GLY A 14 11.31 15.43 14.37
CA GLY A 14 10.83 14.04 14.38
C GLY A 14 10.72 13.44 15.79
N SER A 15 11.79 13.48 16.57
CA SER A 15 11.78 12.94 17.93
C SER A 15 11.14 13.87 18.95
N ASP A 16 11.11 15.17 18.66
CA ASP A 16 10.54 16.19 19.51
C ASP A 16 9.02 16.09 19.62
N PHE A 17 8.33 15.88 18.50
CA PHE A 17 6.86 15.79 18.47
C PHE A 17 6.32 14.51 19.12
N VAL A 18 7.05 13.41 18.99
CA VAL A 18 6.72 12.14 19.66
C VAL A 18 6.84 12.27 21.19
N LYS A 19 7.81 13.04 21.66
CA LYS A 19 8.11 13.27 23.09
C LYS A 19 7.38 14.45 23.72
N LEU A 20 6.42 15.07 23.01
CA LEU A 20 5.61 16.14 23.58
C LEU A 20 4.84 15.64 24.80
N SER A 21 4.61 16.53 25.76
CA SER A 21 3.74 16.23 26.90
C SER A 21 2.32 15.96 26.41
N LEU A 22 1.57 15.17 27.17
CA LEU A 22 0.18 14.85 26.86
C LEU A 22 -0.68 16.12 26.70
N GLY A 23 -0.45 17.13 27.54
CA GLY A 23 -1.11 18.44 27.43
C GLY A 23 -0.81 19.17 26.11
N SER A 24 0.43 19.11 25.61
CA SER A 24 0.79 19.69 24.31
C SER A 24 0.19 18.90 23.16
N LYS A 25 0.20 17.56 23.23
CA LYS A 25 -0.46 16.69 22.23
C LYS A 25 -1.96 17.01 22.16
N CYS A 26 -2.62 17.09 23.31
CA CYS A 26 -4.02 17.48 23.46
C CYS A 26 -4.32 18.83 22.81
N ALA A 27 -3.51 19.85 23.09
CA ALA A 27 -3.69 21.19 22.51
C ALA A 27 -3.60 21.16 20.97
N ILE A 28 -2.65 20.40 20.40
CA ILE A 28 -2.50 20.25 18.95
C ILE A 28 -3.73 19.56 18.33
N LEU A 29 -4.20 18.47 18.95
CA LEU A 29 -5.37 17.74 18.47
C LEU A 29 -6.62 18.62 18.49
N ASN A 30 -6.86 19.34 19.58
CA ASN A 30 -7.98 20.27 19.68
C ASN A 30 -7.84 21.49 18.76
N ALA A 31 -6.63 21.87 18.36
CA ALA A 31 -6.44 22.91 17.34
C ALA A 31 -6.83 22.41 15.93
N PHE A 32 -6.45 21.17 15.57
CA PHE A 32 -6.85 20.54 14.31
C PHE A 32 -8.33 20.16 14.27
N TRP A 33 -8.90 19.70 15.39
CA TRP A 33 -10.28 19.25 15.54
C TRP A 33 -10.94 19.80 16.82
N PRO A 34 -11.34 21.08 16.84
CA PRO A 34 -11.85 21.75 18.04
C PRO A 34 -13.13 21.16 18.61
N HIS A 35 -13.93 20.50 17.77
CA HIS A 35 -15.17 19.84 18.19
C HIS A 35 -14.95 18.62 19.07
N LEU A 36 -13.74 18.04 19.08
CA LEU A 36 -13.45 16.88 19.94
C LEU A 36 -13.36 17.27 21.41
N GLN A 37 -12.88 18.48 21.71
CA GLN A 37 -12.70 19.00 23.08
C GLN A 37 -12.01 18.01 24.02
N LEU A 38 -11.01 17.28 23.50
CA LEU A 38 -10.34 16.20 24.23
C LEU A 38 -9.71 16.73 25.52
N ASP A 39 -9.85 15.98 26.60
CA ASP A 39 -9.02 16.12 27.79
C ASP A 39 -7.76 15.21 27.71
N GLN A 40 -6.75 15.49 28.53
CA GLN A 40 -5.58 14.63 28.69
C GLN A 40 -5.96 13.20 29.08
N SER A 41 -7.03 13.01 29.87
CA SER A 41 -7.48 11.68 30.28
C SER A 41 -8.10 10.84 29.16
N GLU A 42 -8.53 11.46 28.06
CA GLU A 42 -9.19 10.80 26.94
C GLU A 42 -8.23 10.41 25.81
N ILE A 43 -6.99 10.90 25.85
CA ILE A 43 -5.99 10.63 24.81
C ILE A 43 -5.27 9.33 25.10
N VAL A 44 -5.46 8.36 24.21
CA VAL A 44 -4.62 7.17 24.15
C VAL A 44 -3.39 7.49 23.31
N GLU A 45 -2.23 7.66 23.95
CA GLU A 45 -1.01 8.13 23.28
C GLU A 45 -0.60 7.25 22.08
N ASP A 46 -0.74 5.93 22.23
CA ASP A 46 -0.36 4.96 21.20
C ASP A 46 -1.20 5.10 19.92
N GLU A 47 -2.46 5.53 20.04
CA GLU A 47 -3.36 5.72 18.91
C GLU A 47 -2.97 6.93 18.03
N TYR A 48 -2.39 7.97 18.65
CA TYR A 48 -1.93 9.17 17.96
C TYR A 48 -0.43 9.17 17.64
N ALA A 49 0.32 8.14 18.06
CA ALA A 49 1.78 8.07 17.88
C ALA A 49 2.20 8.24 16.41
N VAL A 50 1.51 7.57 15.49
CA VAL A 50 1.76 7.64 14.04
C VAL A 50 1.50 9.05 13.49
N PHE A 51 0.48 9.74 14.00
CA PHE A 51 0.15 11.10 13.58
C PHE A 51 1.22 12.12 14.03
N PHE A 52 1.68 12.03 15.28
CA PHE A 52 2.74 12.93 15.78
C PHE A 52 4.09 12.64 15.14
N ASP A 53 4.41 11.37 14.87
CA ASP A 53 5.59 10.99 14.08
C ASP A 53 5.52 11.58 12.65
N PHE A 54 4.35 11.55 12.01
CA PHE A 54 4.14 12.19 10.70
C PHE A 54 4.38 13.69 10.73
N ILE A 55 3.81 14.43 11.71
CA ILE A 55 4.06 15.86 11.87
C ILE A 55 5.57 16.11 12.04
N GLY A 56 6.19 15.41 12.99
CA GLY A 56 7.61 15.59 13.30
C GLY A 56 8.52 15.32 12.11
N LYS A 57 8.31 14.21 11.39
CA LYS A 57 9.10 13.86 10.19
C LYS A 57 8.90 14.85 9.05
N THR A 58 7.67 15.32 8.85
CA THR A 58 7.37 16.33 7.81
C THR A 58 8.13 17.62 8.10
N LEU A 59 8.05 18.14 9.32
CA LEU A 59 8.76 19.36 9.73
C LEU A 59 10.28 19.18 9.71
N GLN A 60 10.79 18.03 10.17
CA GLN A 60 12.22 17.72 10.14
C GLN A 60 12.77 17.70 8.69
N SER A 61 12.01 17.14 7.75
CA SER A 61 12.41 17.09 6.33
C SER A 61 12.50 18.48 5.69
N LEU A 62 11.75 19.45 6.21
CA LEU A 62 11.69 20.83 5.73
C LEU A 62 12.66 21.76 6.46
N TYR A 63 13.37 21.27 7.49
CA TYR A 63 14.26 22.09 8.34
C TYR A 63 15.24 22.98 7.56
N ARG A 64 15.87 22.46 6.50
CA ARG A 64 16.83 23.23 5.68
C ARG A 64 16.19 24.39 4.91
N HIS A 65 14.87 24.39 4.80
CA HIS A 65 14.07 25.38 4.10
C HIS A 65 13.14 26.16 5.04
N ALA A 66 13.35 26.09 6.36
CA ALA A 66 12.49 26.75 7.36
C ALA A 66 12.25 28.24 7.06
N HIS A 67 13.28 28.97 6.62
CA HIS A 67 13.22 30.39 6.25
C HIS A 67 12.30 30.72 5.06
N ARG A 68 11.73 29.71 4.38
CA ARG A 68 10.80 29.85 3.25
C ARG A 68 9.34 29.66 3.68
N PHE A 69 9.08 29.61 4.97
CA PHE A 69 7.74 29.53 5.56
C PHE A 69 7.51 30.80 6.39
N ALA A 70 6.29 31.34 6.36
CA ALA A 70 5.86 32.42 7.23
C ALA A 70 5.68 31.95 8.67
N ALA A 71 5.03 30.80 8.88
CA ALA A 71 4.86 30.20 10.20
C ALA A 71 6.18 29.58 10.68
N GLN A 72 6.79 30.16 11.72
CA GLN A 72 8.06 29.69 12.32
C GLN A 72 7.86 28.93 13.64
N ASP A 73 6.68 29.03 14.22
CA ASP A 73 6.27 28.36 15.44
C ASP A 73 4.94 27.62 15.24
N LEU A 74 4.64 26.74 16.20
CA LEU A 74 3.46 25.88 16.13
C LEU A 74 2.16 26.68 16.29
N ASP A 75 2.14 27.72 17.11
CA ASP A 75 0.93 28.52 17.35
C ASP A 75 0.52 29.29 16.08
N SER A 76 1.50 29.82 15.34
CA SER A 76 1.31 30.45 14.03
C SER A 76 0.76 29.46 13.00
N LEU A 77 1.33 28.25 12.92
CA LEU A 77 0.86 27.20 12.00
C LEU A 77 -0.58 26.77 12.31
N LEU A 78 -0.90 26.58 13.59
CA LEU A 78 -2.25 26.20 14.05
C LEU A 78 -3.26 27.35 13.83
N SER A 79 -2.80 28.60 13.93
CA SER A 79 -3.62 29.77 13.58
C SER A 79 -3.97 29.78 12.09
N ASP A 80 -3.02 29.45 11.20
CA ASP A 80 -3.28 29.32 9.77
C ASP A 80 -4.35 28.25 9.49
N VAL A 81 -4.34 27.12 10.22
CA VAL A 81 -5.41 26.09 10.14
C VAL A 81 -6.77 26.68 10.52
N SER A 82 -6.82 27.46 11.60
CA SER A 82 -8.06 28.10 12.06
C SER A 82 -8.60 29.11 11.03
N ASP A 83 -7.74 29.88 10.40
CA ASP A 83 -8.12 30.83 9.35
C ASP A 83 -8.65 30.11 8.12
N MET A 84 -7.97 29.05 7.67
CA MET A 84 -8.42 28.23 6.54
C MET A 84 -9.77 27.59 6.81
N ARG A 85 -10.02 27.13 8.04
CA ARG A 85 -11.32 26.56 8.43
C ARG A 85 -12.43 27.61 8.38
N THR A 86 -12.17 28.81 8.87
CA THR A 86 -13.16 29.91 8.94
C THR A 86 -13.46 30.50 7.56
N ASN A 87 -12.46 30.51 6.68
CA ASN A 87 -12.52 31.14 5.36
C ASN A 87 -12.47 30.12 4.21
N ARG A 88 -13.07 28.94 4.40
CA ARG A 88 -12.96 27.79 3.46
C ARG A 88 -13.45 28.09 2.04
N ASP A 89 -14.37 29.04 1.90
CA ASP A 89 -14.96 29.48 0.61
C ASP A 89 -14.07 30.48 -0.14
N MET A 90 -13.09 31.11 0.53
CA MET A 90 -12.18 32.04 -0.12
C MET A 90 -11.23 31.29 -1.06
N THR A 91 -10.92 31.89 -2.19
CA THR A 91 -9.88 31.36 -3.07
C THR A 91 -8.52 31.42 -2.37
N ARG A 92 -7.60 30.52 -2.73
CA ARG A 92 -6.26 30.49 -2.14
C ARG A 92 -5.56 31.85 -2.20
N GLY A 93 -5.63 32.56 -3.32
CA GLY A 93 -5.00 33.88 -3.46
C GLY A 93 -5.57 34.91 -2.47
N ALA A 94 -6.90 34.98 -2.35
CA ALA A 94 -7.55 35.89 -1.41
C ALA A 94 -7.24 35.52 0.05
N LEU A 95 -7.23 34.22 0.35
CA LEU A 95 -6.91 33.72 1.69
C LEU A 95 -5.45 33.97 2.07
N THR A 96 -4.54 33.87 1.10
CA THR A 96 -3.12 34.20 1.30
C THR A 96 -2.96 35.67 1.70
N LEU A 97 -3.67 36.58 1.03
CA LEU A 97 -3.65 38.00 1.39
C LEU A 97 -4.25 38.27 2.78
N GLU A 98 -5.28 37.53 3.18
CA GLU A 98 -5.89 37.66 4.51
C GLU A 98 -4.90 37.22 5.60
N ILE A 99 -4.31 36.03 5.45
CA ILE A 99 -3.35 35.47 6.39
C ILE A 99 -2.05 36.29 6.42
N GLN A 100 -1.64 36.87 5.29
CA GLN A 100 -0.45 37.72 5.21
C GLN A 100 -0.53 38.94 6.12
N LYS A 101 -1.72 39.43 6.49
CA LYS A 101 -1.88 40.54 7.44
C LYS A 101 -1.27 40.24 8.82
N ARG A 102 -1.19 38.95 9.21
CA ARG A 102 -0.51 38.50 10.44
C ARG A 102 1.01 38.49 10.30
N TYR A 103 1.50 38.21 9.10
CA TYR A 103 2.92 38.04 8.80
C TYR A 103 3.51 39.31 8.18
N LEU A 104 3.80 40.31 9.03
CA LEU A 104 4.41 41.56 8.59
C LEU A 104 5.73 41.29 7.83
N ASN A 105 5.95 42.00 6.73
CA ASN A 105 7.16 41.91 5.89
C ASN A 105 7.49 40.51 5.35
N THR A 106 6.51 39.61 5.26
CA THR A 106 6.70 38.26 4.72
C THR A 106 6.22 38.17 3.28
N LEU A 107 6.97 37.46 2.44
CA LEU A 107 6.62 37.24 1.05
C LEU A 107 5.33 36.41 0.95
N GLU A 108 4.45 36.76 0.02
CA GLU A 108 3.22 36.02 -0.27
C GLU A 108 3.49 34.53 -0.51
N THR A 109 4.59 34.20 -1.19
CA THR A 109 4.97 32.80 -1.44
C THR A 109 5.33 32.02 -0.18
N ASP A 110 5.83 32.67 0.86
CA ASP A 110 6.19 32.02 2.14
C ASP A 110 4.95 31.81 3.01
N VAL A 111 3.98 32.73 2.92
CA VAL A 111 2.64 32.56 3.50
C VAL A 111 1.93 31.39 2.83
N ALA A 112 1.87 31.36 1.49
CA ALA A 112 1.25 30.27 0.75
C ALA A 112 1.88 28.90 1.06
N ARG A 113 3.22 28.83 1.22
CA ARG A 113 3.90 27.59 1.66
C ARG A 113 3.48 27.14 3.06
N SER A 114 3.26 28.08 3.98
CA SER A 114 2.81 27.78 5.34
C SER A 114 1.38 27.27 5.34
N MET A 115 0.51 27.89 4.54
CA MET A 115 -0.85 27.43 4.32
C MET A 115 -0.91 26.02 3.74
N GLU A 116 -0.12 25.71 2.70
CA GLU A 116 -0.06 24.36 2.13
C GLU A 116 0.48 23.32 3.12
N LEU A 117 1.46 23.70 3.95
CA LEU A 117 1.97 22.84 5.01
C LEU A 117 0.90 22.58 6.09
N ALA A 118 0.21 23.62 6.54
CA ALA A 118 -0.89 23.54 7.49
C ALA A 118 -2.03 22.64 6.95
N ALA A 119 -2.43 22.85 5.70
CA ALA A 119 -3.44 22.03 5.03
C ALA A 119 -3.00 20.57 4.89
N ARG A 120 -1.72 20.33 4.58
CA ARG A 120 -1.15 18.98 4.47
C ARG A 120 -1.22 18.22 5.80
N LEU A 121 -0.79 18.85 6.88
CA LEU A 121 -0.76 18.24 8.20
C LEU A 121 -2.18 18.03 8.76
N TRP A 122 -3.08 18.97 8.51
CA TRP A 122 -4.46 18.90 8.98
C TRP A 122 -5.31 17.87 8.21
N LEU A 123 -5.29 17.92 6.89
CA LEU A 123 -6.19 17.13 6.04
C LEU A 123 -5.64 15.73 5.74
N GLY A 124 -4.33 15.49 5.92
CA GLY A 124 -3.70 14.26 5.46
C GLY A 124 -3.75 14.13 3.93
N LEU A 125 -3.67 15.26 3.23
CA LEU A 125 -3.57 15.35 1.78
C LEU A 125 -2.22 15.97 1.45
N ASN A 126 -1.54 15.50 0.40
CA ASN A 126 -0.25 16.08 0.00
C ASN A 126 -0.44 17.40 -0.78
N VAL A 127 -1.03 18.42 -0.12
CA VAL A 127 -1.21 19.77 -0.64
C VAL A 127 0.16 20.39 -0.85
N CYS A 128 0.50 20.61 -2.12
CA CYS A 128 1.85 20.98 -2.53
C CYS A 128 1.83 21.46 -3.99
N SER A 129 1.60 22.76 -4.21
CA SER A 129 1.56 23.29 -5.56
C SER A 129 2.96 23.26 -6.17
N ARG A 130 3.03 22.92 -7.47
CA ARG A 130 4.31 22.66 -8.13
C ARG A 130 5.30 23.83 -8.07
N HIS A 131 4.78 25.06 -8.11
CA HIS A 131 5.56 26.30 -8.08
C HIS A 131 6.00 26.74 -6.67
N LEU A 132 5.33 26.24 -5.61
CA LEU A 132 5.65 26.56 -4.22
C LEU A 132 6.55 25.53 -3.55
N SER A 133 6.52 24.30 -4.08
CA SER A 133 7.14 23.14 -3.47
C SER A 133 8.65 23.24 -3.27
N ILE A 134 9.08 22.82 -2.08
CA ILE A 134 10.45 22.82 -1.60
C ILE A 134 10.68 21.57 -0.75
N GLY A 135 11.96 21.20 -0.57
CA GLY A 135 12.35 20.03 0.21
C GLY A 135 12.34 18.71 -0.56
N PRO A 136 12.65 17.60 0.14
CA PRO A 136 12.71 16.27 -0.47
C PRO A 136 11.33 15.83 -0.95
N ARG A 137 11.28 15.29 -2.18
CA ARG A 137 10.07 14.76 -2.80
C ARG A 137 10.19 13.27 -3.03
N ASN A 138 9.16 12.53 -2.67
CA ASN A 138 8.98 11.17 -3.13
C ASN A 138 8.21 11.17 -4.44
N GLY A 139 8.86 10.80 -5.55
CA GLY A 139 8.24 10.81 -6.88
C GLY A 139 7.05 9.86 -7.04
N ARG A 140 6.78 8.99 -6.06
CA ARG A 140 5.63 8.07 -6.05
C ARG A 140 4.37 8.68 -5.43
N ASP A 141 4.51 9.75 -4.65
CA ASP A 141 3.38 10.38 -3.96
C ASP A 141 2.68 11.37 -4.89
N SER A 142 1.36 11.27 -4.97
CA SER A 142 0.58 12.22 -5.76
C SER A 142 0.62 13.58 -5.08
N LEU A 143 0.74 14.64 -5.88
CA LEU A 143 0.70 16.02 -5.41
C LEU A 143 -0.72 16.56 -5.62
N VAL A 144 -1.26 17.22 -4.60
CA VAL A 144 -2.51 17.97 -4.69
C VAL A 144 -2.15 19.42 -4.98
N ASP A 145 -2.37 19.85 -6.21
CA ASP A 145 -2.19 21.25 -6.63
C ASP A 145 -3.37 22.07 -6.12
N TRP A 146 -3.09 23.23 -5.52
CA TRP A 146 -4.11 24.16 -5.03
C TRP A 146 -3.97 25.48 -5.78
N PRO A 147 -4.71 25.71 -6.88
CA PRO A 147 -4.59 26.94 -7.67
C PRO A 147 -5.06 28.19 -6.91
N ASP A 148 -4.51 29.36 -7.23
CA ASP A 148 -4.92 30.65 -6.65
C ASP A 148 -6.40 30.99 -6.83
N THR A 149 -7.01 30.43 -7.86
CA THR A 149 -8.40 30.67 -8.23
C THR A 149 -9.39 29.74 -7.54
N GLN A 150 -8.92 28.72 -6.81
CA GLN A 150 -9.79 27.72 -6.19
C GLN A 150 -9.86 27.90 -4.68
N SER A 151 -11.05 27.68 -4.12
CA SER A 151 -11.21 27.55 -2.68
C SER A 151 -10.65 26.22 -2.16
N LEU A 152 -10.54 26.07 -0.84
CA LEU A 152 -10.09 24.80 -0.25
C LEU A 152 -11.09 23.67 -0.55
N ASP A 153 -12.39 23.97 -0.50
CA ASP A 153 -13.46 23.01 -0.80
C ASP A 153 -13.44 22.55 -2.26
N GLU A 154 -13.26 23.49 -3.19
CA GLU A 154 -13.15 23.18 -4.61
C GLU A 154 -11.93 22.30 -4.89
N MET A 155 -10.80 22.58 -4.23
CA MET A 155 -9.60 21.76 -4.35
C MET A 155 -9.84 20.33 -3.85
N ILE A 156 -10.46 20.15 -2.67
CA ILE A 156 -10.78 18.83 -2.12
C ILE A 156 -11.74 18.08 -3.06
N ALA A 157 -12.84 18.71 -3.47
CA ALA A 157 -13.81 18.12 -4.39
C ALA A 157 -13.17 17.74 -5.73
N ALA A 158 -12.20 18.51 -6.21
CA ALA A 158 -11.49 18.22 -7.44
C ALA A 158 -10.60 16.97 -7.35
N GLN A 159 -10.06 16.63 -6.18
CA GLN A 159 -9.24 15.42 -5.99
C GLN A 159 -10.08 14.14 -5.98
N PHE A 160 -11.29 14.22 -5.41
CA PHE A 160 -12.18 13.08 -5.25
C PHE A 160 -13.32 13.07 -6.28
N LYS A 161 -13.04 13.48 -7.52
CA LYS A 161 -14.03 13.36 -8.60
C LYS A 161 -14.41 11.89 -8.78
N ARG A 162 -15.72 11.64 -8.88
CA ARG A 162 -16.29 10.33 -9.24
C ARG A 162 -15.59 9.83 -10.51
N ARG A 163 -14.67 8.89 -10.36
CA ARG A 163 -14.02 8.24 -11.50
C ARG A 163 -15.09 7.36 -12.12
N GLY A 164 -15.47 7.68 -13.36
CA GLY A 164 -16.69 7.21 -14.02
C GLY A 164 -17.01 5.74 -13.79
N GLN A 165 -18.31 5.45 -13.73
CA GLN A 165 -18.89 4.12 -13.57
C GLN A 165 -18.12 3.11 -14.43
N VAL A 166 -17.35 2.24 -13.77
CA VAL A 166 -16.95 0.98 -14.37
C VAL A 166 -18.24 0.20 -14.62
N SER A 167 -18.29 -0.57 -15.71
CA SER A 167 -19.41 -1.46 -16.05
C SER A 167 -19.95 -2.21 -14.81
N PRO A 168 -21.24 -2.61 -14.80
CA PRO A 168 -21.90 -3.25 -13.66
C PRO A 168 -21.40 -4.69 -13.40
N ASP A 169 -20.09 -4.89 -13.34
CA ASP A 169 -19.48 -6.07 -12.73
C ASP A 169 -19.52 -5.84 -11.22
N ASN A 170 -20.62 -6.28 -10.60
CA ASN A 170 -20.72 -6.40 -9.15
C ASN A 170 -19.74 -7.49 -8.73
N THR A 171 -18.52 -7.07 -8.37
CA THR A 171 -17.52 -8.01 -7.87
C THR A 171 -17.77 -8.17 -6.38
N SER A 172 -18.05 -9.40 -5.95
CA SER A 172 -18.19 -9.70 -4.53
C SER A 172 -16.86 -9.47 -3.81
N LEU A 173 -16.93 -8.78 -2.68
CA LEU A 173 -15.84 -8.58 -1.74
C LEU A 173 -16.08 -9.55 -0.59
N ASP A 174 -15.54 -10.75 -0.72
CA ASP A 174 -15.68 -11.79 0.30
C ASP A 174 -14.77 -11.55 1.51
N ASP A 175 -14.89 -12.41 2.51
CA ASP A 175 -14.12 -12.26 3.74
C ASP A 175 -12.60 -12.39 3.54
N SER A 176 -12.17 -13.00 2.43
CA SER A 176 -10.77 -13.15 2.07
C SER A 176 -10.15 -11.86 1.55
N PHE A 177 -10.95 -10.85 1.20
CA PHE A 177 -10.48 -9.55 0.75
C PHE A 177 -9.90 -8.73 1.91
N THR A 178 -8.66 -9.03 2.29
CA THR A 178 -7.91 -8.33 3.35
C THR A 178 -6.52 -7.91 2.86
N ALA A 179 -5.92 -6.89 3.50
CA ALA A 179 -4.56 -6.47 3.18
C ALA A 179 -3.53 -7.59 3.43
N ALA A 180 -3.74 -8.41 4.46
CA ALA A 180 -2.92 -9.57 4.76
C ALA A 180 -2.95 -10.59 3.61
N ASN A 181 -4.14 -10.90 3.06
CA ASN A 181 -4.26 -11.82 1.93
C ASN A 181 -3.72 -11.22 0.63
N LEU A 182 -3.92 -9.92 0.39
CA LEU A 182 -3.29 -9.23 -0.74
C LEU A 182 -1.75 -9.25 -0.66
N LYS A 183 -1.15 -9.15 0.54
CA LYS A 183 0.30 -9.32 0.76
C LYS A 183 0.72 -10.78 0.57
N ASN A 184 0.00 -11.73 1.17
CA ASN A 184 0.43 -13.13 1.24
C ASN A 184 0.17 -13.92 -0.04
N ILE A 185 -1.02 -13.74 -0.64
CA ILE A 185 -1.46 -14.47 -1.83
C ILE A 185 -0.99 -13.73 -3.09
N CYS A 186 -1.36 -12.46 -3.24
CA CYS A 186 -1.03 -11.67 -4.43
C CYS A 186 0.41 -11.11 -4.40
N ARG A 187 1.18 -11.36 -3.34
CA ARG A 187 2.56 -10.86 -3.15
C ARG A 187 2.68 -9.35 -3.37
N LEU A 188 1.64 -8.60 -3.04
CA LEU A 188 1.68 -7.14 -3.11
C LEU A 188 2.63 -6.59 -2.06
N ARG A 189 3.41 -5.58 -2.44
CA ARG A 189 4.18 -4.78 -1.49
C ARG A 189 3.26 -3.72 -0.90
N ILE A 190 2.97 -3.81 0.39
CA ILE A 190 2.19 -2.77 1.08
C ILE A 190 3.08 -1.56 1.31
N ARG A 191 2.57 -0.38 0.99
CA ARG A 191 3.23 0.90 1.19
C ARG A 191 2.31 1.82 1.97
N TRP A 192 2.72 2.23 3.15
CA TRP A 192 1.98 3.21 3.94
C TRP A 192 2.16 4.62 3.39
N THR A 193 1.07 5.39 3.36
CA THR A 193 1.07 6.79 2.93
C THR A 193 0.35 7.68 3.94
N ASP A 194 0.81 8.94 3.99
CA ASP A 194 0.19 10.03 4.75
C ASP A 194 -0.75 10.86 3.87
N ASN A 195 -0.91 10.48 2.59
CA ASN A 195 -1.74 11.15 1.60
C ASN A 195 -2.97 10.32 1.23
N LEU A 196 -4.16 10.79 1.63
CA LEU A 196 -5.42 10.07 1.40
C LEU A 196 -5.72 9.87 -0.10
N VAL A 197 -5.28 10.77 -0.97
CA VAL A 197 -5.47 10.63 -2.44
C VAL A 197 -4.78 9.38 -2.99
N ASP A 198 -3.69 8.94 -2.37
CA ASP A 198 -2.95 7.75 -2.77
C ASP A 198 -3.53 6.45 -2.16
N HIS A 199 -4.60 6.53 -1.36
CA HIS A 199 -5.23 5.35 -0.80
C HIS A 199 -5.73 4.40 -1.90
N LEU A 200 -5.38 3.13 -1.76
CA LEU A 200 -5.63 2.04 -2.72
C LEU A 200 -4.97 2.24 -4.09
N LYS A 201 -3.95 3.11 -4.20
CA LYS A 201 -3.19 3.26 -5.43
C LYS A 201 -2.33 2.01 -5.67
N LEU A 202 -2.60 1.33 -6.78
CA LEU A 202 -1.85 0.17 -7.25
C LEU A 202 -0.82 0.60 -8.31
N GLU A 203 0.45 0.37 -8.06
CA GLU A 203 1.56 0.78 -8.94
C GLU A 203 2.52 -0.38 -9.21
N GLY A 204 3.30 -0.27 -10.29
CA GLY A 204 4.33 -1.24 -10.65
C GLY A 204 3.88 -2.29 -11.66
N PRO A 205 4.85 -3.05 -12.24
CA PRO A 205 4.58 -4.09 -13.20
C PRO A 205 3.99 -5.34 -12.54
N ARG A 206 3.42 -6.23 -13.37
CA ARG A 206 2.95 -7.56 -12.94
C ARG A 206 4.03 -8.29 -12.12
N GLY A 207 3.64 -8.90 -11.02
CA GLY A 207 4.53 -9.63 -10.10
C GLY A 207 5.38 -8.77 -9.16
N GLN A 208 5.42 -7.44 -9.32
CA GLN A 208 6.14 -6.51 -8.43
C GLN A 208 5.29 -5.29 -8.06
N ARG A 209 3.97 -5.49 -7.95
CA ARG A 209 3.05 -4.40 -7.65
C ARG A 209 3.15 -3.96 -6.19
N SER A 210 2.98 -2.66 -5.98
CA SER A 210 2.82 -2.06 -4.66
C SER A 210 1.43 -1.48 -4.49
N LEU A 211 0.80 -1.80 -3.36
CA LEU A 211 -0.48 -1.24 -2.93
C LEU A 211 -0.22 -0.17 -1.88
N THR A 212 -0.68 1.05 -2.15
CA THR A 212 -0.55 2.16 -1.21
C THR A 212 -1.77 2.25 -0.29
N ILE A 213 -1.56 2.30 1.03
CA ILE A 213 -2.62 2.32 2.04
C ILE A 213 -2.43 3.54 2.95
N TYR A 214 -3.50 4.28 3.18
CA TYR A 214 -3.47 5.46 4.04
C TYR A 214 -3.42 5.04 5.50
N ARG A 215 -2.48 5.62 6.26
CA ARG A 215 -2.16 5.13 7.61
C ARG A 215 -2.86 5.85 8.77
N HIS A 216 -3.55 6.99 8.52
CA HIS A 216 -4.10 7.82 9.60
C HIS A 216 -5.60 7.62 9.78
N LYS A 217 -6.03 6.38 10.07
CA LYS A 217 -7.46 6.04 10.29
C LYS A 217 -8.12 6.97 11.32
N LEU A 218 -7.43 7.25 12.43
CA LEU A 218 -7.93 8.11 13.50
C LEU A 218 -8.17 9.57 13.04
N SER A 219 -7.33 10.10 12.16
CA SER A 219 -7.55 11.43 11.58
C SER A 219 -8.85 11.50 10.77
N LEU A 220 -9.21 10.43 10.05
CA LEU A 220 -10.49 10.35 9.34
C LEU A 220 -11.67 10.33 10.31
N ILE A 221 -11.57 9.54 11.39
CA ILE A 221 -12.59 9.50 12.46
C ILE A 221 -12.76 10.90 13.08
N ASN A 222 -11.66 11.59 13.36
CA ASN A 222 -11.69 12.93 13.95
C ASN A 222 -12.33 13.96 13.01
N HIS A 223 -12.01 13.92 11.72
CA HIS A 223 -12.68 14.74 10.71
C HIS A 223 -14.17 14.43 10.64
N ARG A 224 -14.55 13.16 10.72
CA ARG A 224 -15.94 12.70 10.60
C ARG A 224 -16.83 13.06 11.78
N LYS A 225 -16.25 13.13 12.99
CA LYS A 225 -16.94 13.59 14.22
C LYS A 225 -17.27 15.09 14.21
N GLY A 226 -16.78 15.85 13.22
CA GLY A 226 -17.05 17.28 13.11
C GLY A 226 -18.50 17.58 12.72
N PRO A 227 -18.96 18.83 12.97
CA PRO A 227 -20.28 19.26 12.51
C PRO A 227 -20.33 19.34 10.97
N ASP A 228 -21.50 19.04 10.41
CA ASP A 228 -21.75 19.21 8.97
C ASP A 228 -21.91 20.71 8.61
N PRO A 229 -21.36 21.16 7.45
CA PRO A 229 -20.53 20.39 6.52
C PRO A 229 -19.09 20.22 7.02
N THR A 230 -18.60 18.98 7.02
CA THR A 230 -17.20 18.66 7.34
C THR A 230 -16.22 19.26 6.31
N MET A 231 -14.94 19.41 6.69
CA MET A 231 -13.92 19.95 5.78
C MET A 231 -13.64 19.01 4.60
N ILE A 232 -13.48 17.71 4.89
CA ILE A 232 -13.53 16.66 3.87
C ILE A 232 -14.98 16.16 3.84
N PRO A 233 -15.67 16.12 2.69
CA PRO A 233 -17.04 15.62 2.59
C PRO A 233 -17.25 14.28 3.31
N ALA A 234 -18.35 14.18 4.06
CA ALA A 234 -18.63 13.03 4.93
C ALA A 234 -18.69 11.71 4.16
N ASP A 235 -19.18 11.72 2.93
CA ASP A 235 -19.24 10.54 2.06
C ASP A 235 -17.85 10.02 1.66
N ILE A 236 -16.87 10.90 1.43
CA ILE A 236 -15.47 10.53 1.20
C ILE A 236 -14.87 9.92 2.47
N LEU A 237 -15.11 10.52 3.63
CA LEU A 237 -14.62 10.01 4.91
C LEU A 237 -15.20 8.63 5.22
N ASP A 238 -16.51 8.47 5.07
CA ASP A 238 -17.23 7.22 5.34
C ASP A 238 -16.79 6.11 4.38
N GLU A 239 -16.52 6.43 3.11
CA GLU A 239 -15.99 5.45 2.18
C GLU A 239 -14.53 5.08 2.50
N ALA A 240 -13.67 6.05 2.84
CA ALA A 240 -12.28 5.78 3.22
C ALA A 240 -12.17 4.93 4.49
N LEU A 241 -13.05 5.15 5.47
CA LEU A 241 -13.13 4.32 6.67
C LEU A 241 -13.60 2.91 6.32
N ARG A 242 -14.64 2.77 5.49
CA ARG A 242 -15.12 1.46 5.01
C ARG A 242 -14.06 0.69 4.23
N THR A 243 -13.24 1.34 3.40
CA THR A 243 -12.15 0.65 2.69
C THR A 243 -11.05 0.17 3.64
N LEU A 244 -10.76 0.92 4.70
CA LEU A 244 -9.83 0.48 5.74
C LEU A 244 -10.42 -0.68 6.55
N ASP A 245 -11.67 -0.62 6.97
CA ASP A 245 -12.32 -1.71 7.72
C ASP A 245 -12.48 -2.97 6.85
N LEU A 246 -12.68 -2.82 5.54
CA LEU A 246 -12.68 -3.92 4.58
C LEU A 246 -11.30 -4.61 4.51
N LEU A 247 -10.22 -3.82 4.41
CA LEU A 247 -8.86 -4.34 4.32
C LEU A 247 -8.31 -4.88 5.65
N PHE A 248 -8.79 -4.34 6.76
CA PHE A 248 -8.33 -4.62 8.12
C PHE A 248 -9.52 -4.95 9.03
N PRO A 249 -10.20 -6.09 8.78
CA PRO A 249 -11.37 -6.46 9.57
C PRO A 249 -11.00 -6.69 11.03
N PHE A 250 -11.86 -6.23 11.93
CA PHE A 250 -11.66 -6.38 13.37
C PHE A 250 -11.75 -7.86 13.79
N GLY A 251 -10.78 -8.31 14.58
CA GLY A 251 -10.75 -9.67 15.12
C GLY A 251 -10.26 -10.75 14.14
N ASP A 252 -9.74 -10.37 12.96
CA ASP A 252 -9.02 -11.30 12.08
C ASP A 252 -7.56 -11.47 12.54
N PRO A 253 -7.13 -12.67 12.99
CA PRO A 253 -5.79 -12.87 13.54
C PRO A 253 -4.65 -12.56 12.57
N ASN A 254 -4.86 -12.77 11.26
CA ASN A 254 -3.84 -12.49 10.24
C ASN A 254 -3.65 -10.98 10.05
N THR A 255 -4.76 -10.24 10.06
CA THR A 255 -4.77 -8.79 10.04
C THR A 255 -4.12 -8.21 11.29
N ASP A 256 -4.46 -8.72 12.47
CA ASP A 256 -3.86 -8.27 13.74
C ASP A 256 -2.34 -8.50 13.75
N ALA A 257 -1.89 -9.69 13.37
CA ALA A 257 -0.47 -10.00 13.26
C ALA A 257 0.25 -9.10 12.23
N PHE A 258 -0.41 -8.80 11.10
CA PHE A 258 0.14 -7.91 10.08
C PHE A 258 0.26 -6.46 10.58
N LEU A 259 -0.76 -5.95 11.28
CA LEU A 259 -0.74 -4.61 11.84
C LEU A 259 0.31 -4.45 12.94
N ASP A 260 0.50 -5.48 13.77
CA ASP A 260 1.53 -5.51 14.81
C ASP A 260 2.95 -5.55 14.22
N GLU A 261 3.16 -6.30 13.13
CA GLU A 261 4.43 -6.32 12.38
C GLU A 261 4.78 -4.92 11.83
N GLU A 262 3.78 -4.19 11.34
CA GLU A 262 3.95 -2.88 10.70
C GLU A 262 3.91 -1.72 11.72
N GLY A 263 3.55 -1.97 12.98
CA GLY A 263 3.45 -0.96 14.03
C GLY A 263 2.31 0.04 13.83
N ILE A 264 1.18 -0.40 13.25
CA ILE A 264 0.03 0.46 12.92
C ILE A 264 -1.20 0.06 13.73
N GLN A 265 -1.83 1.05 14.35
CA GLN A 265 -3.01 0.85 15.19
C GLN A 265 -4.29 1.17 14.41
N PHE A 266 -4.93 0.14 13.85
CA PHE A 266 -6.28 0.24 13.25
C PHE A 266 -7.39 -0.37 14.10
N ARG A 267 -7.06 -0.81 15.33
CA ARG A 267 -7.96 -1.45 16.29
C ARG A 267 -9.07 -0.52 16.82
N ILE A 268 -9.04 0.76 16.43
CA ILE A 268 -10.08 1.73 16.72
C ILE A 268 -11.27 1.42 15.82
N VAL A 269 -12.37 1.00 16.45
CA VAL A 269 -13.65 0.79 15.78
C VAL A 269 -14.20 2.16 15.42
N ALA A 270 -14.18 2.50 14.12
CA ALA A 270 -14.64 3.80 13.65
C ALA A 270 -16.16 3.94 13.80
N PHE A 271 -16.89 2.87 13.49
CA PHE A 271 -18.35 2.78 13.58
C PHE A 271 -18.75 1.32 13.81
N ALA A 272 -19.33 1.02 14.97
CA ALA A 272 -19.87 -0.32 15.26
C ALA A 272 -21.18 -0.64 14.50
N GLU A 273 -21.65 0.27 13.64
CA GLU A 273 -23.03 0.25 13.12
C GLU A 273 -23.14 0.01 11.61
N LEU A 274 -22.04 0.09 10.84
CA LEU A 274 -22.10 -0.16 9.41
C LEU A 274 -21.70 -1.62 9.11
N PRO A 275 -22.60 -2.41 8.48
CA PRO A 275 -22.23 -3.75 8.05
C PRO A 275 -21.05 -3.68 7.09
N ARG A 276 -20.17 -4.69 7.16
CA ARG A 276 -19.04 -4.83 6.22
C ARG A 276 -19.59 -4.77 4.79
N ALA A 277 -19.03 -3.87 3.98
CA ALA A 277 -19.40 -3.77 2.58
C ALA A 277 -19.07 -5.08 1.86
N THR A 278 -20.06 -5.66 1.18
CA THR A 278 -19.95 -6.95 0.49
C THR A 278 -19.80 -6.78 -1.02
N GLU A 279 -20.15 -5.62 -1.56
CA GLU A 279 -20.12 -5.34 -2.99
C GLU A 279 -19.28 -4.11 -3.30
N THR A 280 -18.63 -4.12 -4.47
CA THR A 280 -17.87 -2.96 -4.95
C THR A 280 -18.76 -1.74 -5.24
N ASP A 281 -20.07 -1.93 -5.34
CA ASP A 281 -21.06 -0.90 -5.66
C ASP A 281 -21.38 0.00 -4.45
N ASP A 282 -21.01 -0.44 -3.24
CA ASP A 282 -21.07 0.35 -2.01
C ASP A 282 -20.03 1.48 -1.98
N PHE A 283 -19.12 1.49 -2.96
CA PHE A 283 -18.00 2.41 -3.10
C PHE A 283 -18.18 3.28 -4.35
N TYR A 284 -17.87 4.58 -4.23
CA TYR A 284 -17.97 5.57 -5.29
C TYR A 284 -16.61 6.17 -5.66
N TYR A 285 -15.81 6.52 -4.65
CA TYR A 285 -14.51 7.20 -4.80
C TYR A 285 -13.38 6.22 -5.11
N TRP A 286 -13.36 5.05 -4.46
CA TRP A 286 -12.31 4.03 -4.57
C TRP A 286 -12.74 2.76 -5.32
N ARG A 287 -13.98 2.68 -5.81
CA ARG A 287 -14.52 1.51 -6.55
C ARG A 287 -13.57 0.96 -7.61
N LYS A 288 -13.04 1.83 -8.48
CA LYS A 288 -12.11 1.41 -9.55
C LYS A 288 -10.88 0.67 -9.01
N ASN A 289 -10.33 1.15 -7.89
CA ASN A 289 -9.16 0.53 -7.27
C ASN A 289 -9.55 -0.79 -6.59
N LEU A 290 -10.70 -0.85 -5.93
CA LEU A 290 -11.21 -2.07 -5.30
C LEU A 290 -11.52 -3.17 -6.34
N VAL A 291 -12.16 -2.83 -7.45
CA VAL A 291 -12.41 -3.77 -8.57
C VAL A 291 -11.07 -4.31 -9.10
N ALA A 292 -10.07 -3.44 -9.30
CA ALA A 292 -8.74 -3.87 -9.73
C ALA A 292 -8.08 -4.82 -8.72
N LEU A 293 -8.17 -4.52 -7.42
CA LEU A 293 -7.64 -5.38 -6.36
C LEU A 293 -8.38 -6.70 -6.24
N SER A 294 -9.72 -6.69 -6.37
CA SER A 294 -10.51 -7.91 -6.30
C SER A 294 -10.26 -8.79 -7.52
N SER A 295 -10.12 -8.20 -8.71
CA SER A 295 -9.69 -8.92 -9.91
C SER A 295 -8.30 -9.53 -9.77
N LEU A 296 -7.40 -8.91 -8.99
CA LEU A 296 -6.08 -9.45 -8.71
C LEU A 296 -6.13 -10.59 -7.68
N LEU A 297 -6.99 -10.48 -6.67
CA LEU A 297 -7.18 -11.49 -5.64
C LEU A 297 -7.95 -12.71 -6.14
N ASN A 298 -8.84 -12.56 -7.11
CA ASN A 298 -9.60 -13.66 -7.72
C ASN A 298 -9.00 -14.13 -9.04
N GLY A 299 -8.04 -13.38 -9.58
CA GLY A 299 -7.36 -13.68 -10.83
C GLY A 299 -6.25 -14.73 -10.73
N PRO A 300 -5.71 -15.14 -11.88
CA PRO A 300 -4.60 -16.09 -11.93
C PRO A 300 -3.33 -15.49 -11.29
N PRO A 301 -2.47 -16.33 -10.69
CA PRO A 301 -1.19 -15.90 -10.14
C PRO A 301 -0.32 -15.27 -11.23
N GLU A 302 0.40 -14.20 -10.88
CA GLU A 302 1.18 -13.43 -11.84
C GLU A 302 2.61 -13.93 -12.02
N THR A 303 3.10 -14.73 -11.08
CA THR A 303 4.48 -15.23 -11.07
C THR A 303 4.51 -16.73 -10.85
N ILE A 304 5.55 -17.38 -11.35
CA ILE A 304 5.76 -18.83 -11.16
C ILE A 304 5.81 -19.18 -9.67
N ALA A 305 6.47 -18.35 -8.85
CA ALA A 305 6.54 -18.55 -7.40
C ALA A 305 5.14 -18.50 -6.76
N GLN A 306 4.25 -17.60 -7.22
CA GLN A 306 2.86 -17.60 -6.78
C GLN A 306 2.15 -18.86 -7.27
N THR A 307 2.28 -19.24 -8.54
CA THR A 307 1.62 -20.45 -9.10
C THR A 307 1.98 -21.72 -8.33
N LEU A 308 3.23 -21.86 -7.90
CA LEU A 308 3.69 -23.04 -7.15
C LEU A 308 3.16 -23.08 -5.70
N LEU A 309 2.78 -21.93 -5.13
CA LEU A 309 2.31 -21.79 -3.75
C LEU A 309 0.80 -21.50 -3.65
N ASP A 310 0.11 -21.41 -4.78
CA ASP A 310 -1.30 -21.04 -4.83
C ASP A 310 -2.19 -22.22 -4.45
N THR A 311 -2.75 -22.16 -3.24
CA THR A 311 -3.62 -23.21 -2.68
C THR A 311 -5.11 -22.87 -2.79
N ARG A 312 -5.48 -21.71 -3.37
CA ARG A 312 -6.88 -21.26 -3.50
C ARG A 312 -7.75 -22.26 -4.26
N ASN A 313 -7.17 -22.95 -5.24
CA ASN A 313 -7.82 -24.05 -5.96
C ASN A 313 -7.04 -25.34 -5.73
N LEU A 314 -7.46 -26.11 -4.73
CA LEU A 314 -6.83 -27.38 -4.35
C LEU A 314 -6.76 -28.38 -5.51
N ALA A 315 -7.75 -28.38 -6.41
CA ALA A 315 -7.73 -29.25 -7.58
C ALA A 315 -6.62 -28.84 -8.56
N GLN A 316 -6.50 -27.56 -8.88
CA GLN A 316 -5.41 -27.06 -9.73
C GLN A 316 -4.04 -27.28 -9.07
N PHE A 317 -3.92 -26.98 -7.78
CA PHE A 317 -2.70 -27.24 -7.02
C PHE A 317 -2.31 -28.72 -7.04
N ALA A 318 -3.26 -29.62 -6.80
CA ALA A 318 -3.02 -31.07 -6.89
C ALA A 318 -2.61 -31.49 -8.30
N THR A 319 -3.29 -31.00 -9.35
CA THR A 319 -2.91 -31.33 -10.74
C THR A 319 -1.50 -30.86 -11.09
N LEU A 320 -1.08 -29.69 -10.60
CA LEU A 320 0.28 -29.17 -10.78
C LEU A 320 1.31 -30.12 -10.16
N TRP A 321 1.11 -30.53 -8.90
CA TRP A 321 2.04 -31.41 -8.22
C TRP A 321 2.00 -32.85 -8.76
N VAL A 322 0.85 -33.35 -9.19
CA VAL A 322 0.73 -34.64 -9.89
C VAL A 322 1.46 -34.60 -11.23
N ALA A 323 1.40 -33.49 -11.98
CA ALA A 323 2.16 -33.36 -13.22
C ALA A 323 3.69 -33.36 -12.94
N ILE A 324 4.14 -32.61 -11.93
CA ILE A 324 5.57 -32.49 -11.59
C ILE A 324 6.13 -33.81 -11.02
N PHE A 325 5.51 -34.36 -9.97
CA PHE A 325 6.03 -35.55 -9.29
C PHE A 325 5.52 -36.86 -9.90
N GLY A 326 4.25 -36.90 -10.29
CA GLY A 326 3.62 -38.10 -10.82
C GLY A 326 4.07 -38.40 -12.24
N VAL A 327 3.97 -37.43 -13.16
CA VAL A 327 4.26 -37.68 -14.57
C VAL A 327 5.73 -37.39 -14.91
N PHE A 328 6.22 -36.19 -14.61
CA PHE A 328 7.54 -35.75 -15.08
C PHE A 328 8.68 -36.55 -14.42
N LEU A 329 8.70 -36.66 -13.09
CA LEU A 329 9.75 -37.38 -12.38
C LEU A 329 9.74 -38.90 -12.68
N LEU A 330 8.54 -39.49 -12.78
CA LEU A 330 8.38 -40.89 -13.14
C LEU A 330 8.83 -41.18 -14.58
N THR A 331 8.57 -40.26 -15.52
CA THR A 331 9.04 -40.38 -16.92
C THR A 331 10.56 -40.35 -16.99
N ILE A 332 11.21 -39.46 -16.25
CA ILE A 332 12.69 -39.42 -16.17
C ILE A 332 13.22 -40.75 -15.60
N LEU A 333 12.62 -41.25 -14.52
CA LEU A 333 13.02 -42.52 -13.91
C LEU A 333 12.91 -43.70 -14.89
N PHE A 334 11.77 -43.82 -15.58
CA PHE A 334 11.59 -44.88 -16.57
C PHE A 334 12.49 -44.71 -17.80
N GLY A 335 12.79 -43.47 -18.20
CA GLY A 335 13.77 -43.20 -19.24
C GLY A 335 15.17 -43.70 -18.86
N ILE A 336 15.61 -43.45 -17.62
CA ILE A 336 16.89 -43.95 -17.10
C ILE A 336 16.90 -45.48 -17.06
N LEU A 337 15.85 -46.09 -16.50
CA LEU A 337 15.74 -47.55 -16.42
C LEU A 337 15.77 -48.19 -17.81
N SER A 338 14.97 -47.66 -18.75
CA SER A 338 14.94 -48.11 -20.14
C SER A 338 16.33 -48.06 -20.77
N THR A 339 17.04 -46.93 -20.60
CA THR A 339 18.41 -46.77 -21.11
C THR A 339 19.36 -47.83 -20.53
N VAL A 340 19.30 -48.08 -19.22
CA VAL A 340 20.13 -49.11 -18.56
C VAL A 340 19.82 -50.51 -19.10
N TYR A 341 18.53 -50.85 -19.26
CA TYR A 341 18.12 -52.13 -19.81
C TYR A 341 18.55 -52.29 -21.26
N SER A 342 18.44 -51.25 -22.09
CA SER A 342 18.94 -51.28 -23.47
C SER A 342 20.44 -51.55 -23.54
N VAL A 343 21.26 -50.95 -22.68
CA VAL A 343 22.71 -51.21 -22.62
C VAL A 343 23.00 -52.66 -22.21
N LYS A 344 22.29 -53.18 -21.20
CA LYS A 344 22.46 -54.59 -20.78
C LYS A 344 22.06 -55.55 -21.89
N GLN A 345 20.93 -55.32 -22.54
CA GLN A 345 20.45 -56.13 -23.65
C GLN A 345 21.41 -56.11 -24.83
N TYR A 346 21.95 -54.94 -25.18
CA TYR A 346 22.98 -54.82 -26.22
C TYR A 346 24.21 -55.67 -25.90
N ARG A 347 24.72 -55.61 -24.66
CA ARG A 347 25.88 -56.42 -24.24
C ARG A 347 25.60 -57.93 -24.32
N VAL A 348 24.41 -58.36 -23.90
CA VAL A 348 24.00 -59.77 -24.00
C VAL A 348 23.89 -60.19 -25.46
N ALA A 349 23.31 -59.36 -26.32
CA ALA A 349 23.17 -59.63 -27.75
C ALA A 349 24.55 -59.76 -28.44
N VAL A 350 25.50 -58.88 -28.13
CA VAL A 350 26.88 -58.98 -28.66
C VAL A 350 27.53 -60.30 -28.24
N LYS A 351 27.46 -60.67 -26.95
CA LYS A 351 27.99 -61.95 -26.47
C LYS A 351 27.30 -63.17 -27.10
N SER A 352 25.99 -63.10 -27.29
CA SER A 352 25.22 -64.16 -27.95
C SER A 352 25.62 -64.31 -29.43
N TYR A 353 25.83 -63.18 -30.11
CA TYR A 353 26.32 -63.15 -31.49
C TYR A 353 27.71 -63.76 -31.59
N GLU A 354 28.65 -63.35 -30.74
CA GLU A 354 30.01 -63.93 -30.68
C GLU A 354 29.96 -65.45 -30.46
N LEU A 355 29.15 -65.94 -29.51
CA LEU A 355 29.00 -67.38 -29.26
C LEU A 355 28.42 -68.12 -30.48
N SER A 356 27.38 -67.55 -31.11
CA SER A 356 26.77 -68.15 -32.30
C SER A 356 27.75 -68.22 -33.48
N LEU A 357 28.60 -67.21 -33.63
CA LEU A 357 29.63 -67.14 -34.66
C LEU A 357 30.70 -68.22 -34.41
N VAL A 358 31.14 -68.41 -33.17
CA VAL A 358 32.06 -69.51 -32.80
C VAL A 358 31.46 -70.89 -33.12
N LEU A 359 30.20 -71.13 -32.72
CA LEU A 359 29.52 -72.40 -33.01
C LEU A 359 29.38 -72.65 -34.51
N ALA A 360 29.01 -71.63 -35.29
CA ALA A 360 28.91 -71.73 -36.75
C ALA A 360 30.28 -72.03 -37.40
N CYS A 361 31.36 -71.40 -36.92
CA CYS A 361 32.72 -71.69 -37.40
C CYS A 361 33.20 -73.12 -37.01
N GLN A 362 32.67 -73.71 -35.93
CA GLN A 362 33.00 -75.09 -35.51
C GLN A 362 32.21 -76.16 -36.27
N GLN A 363 30.95 -75.90 -36.61
CA GLN A 363 30.08 -76.89 -37.28
C GLN A 363 30.17 -76.90 -38.81
N SER A 364 30.58 -75.79 -39.44
CA SER A 364 30.64 -75.70 -40.90
C SER A 364 31.92 -76.32 -41.47
N SER A 365 31.78 -77.25 -42.42
CA SER A 365 32.89 -77.81 -43.20
C SER A 365 33.44 -76.86 -44.27
N ALA A 366 32.80 -75.71 -44.50
CA ALA A 366 33.28 -74.64 -45.37
C ALA A 366 33.42 -73.33 -44.56
N ALA A 367 34.64 -72.78 -44.51
CA ALA A 367 34.93 -71.57 -43.73
C ALA A 367 34.19 -70.35 -44.34
N LEU A 368 33.44 -69.62 -43.50
CA LEU A 368 32.87 -68.30 -43.84
C LEU A 368 34.00 -67.25 -43.80
N PRO A 369 34.62 -66.87 -44.93
CA PRO A 369 35.95 -66.24 -44.95
C PRO A 369 35.96 -64.83 -44.35
N GLN A 370 34.80 -64.16 -44.31
CA GLN A 370 34.64 -62.81 -43.80
C GLN A 370 34.40 -62.75 -42.28
N PHE A 371 34.05 -63.87 -41.64
CA PHE A 371 33.59 -63.91 -40.25
C PHE A 371 34.42 -64.85 -39.36
N CYS A 372 34.99 -65.93 -39.92
CA CYS A 372 35.85 -66.86 -39.19
C CYS A 372 37.33 -66.54 -39.47
N PHE A 373 37.97 -65.69 -38.65
CA PHE A 373 39.41 -65.46 -38.75
C PHE A 373 40.18 -66.62 -38.12
N SER A 374 40.88 -67.40 -38.94
CA SER A 374 41.85 -68.40 -38.50
C SER A 374 43.05 -67.69 -37.85
N ARG A 375 43.17 -67.74 -36.52
CA ARG A 375 44.47 -67.50 -35.88
C ARG A 375 45.32 -68.75 -36.12
N ARG A 376 46.39 -68.61 -36.92
CA ARG A 376 47.51 -69.56 -36.90
C ARG A 376 48.30 -69.39 -35.61
#